data_AF-A0A662VSH1-F1
#
_entry.id   AF-A0A662VSH1-F1
#
_cell.length_a   1.000
_cell.length_b   1.000
_cell.length_c   1.000
_cell.angle_alpha   90.00
_cell.angle_beta   90.00
_cell.angle_gamma   90.00
#
_symmetry.space_group_name_H-M   'P 1'
#
loop_
_entity.id
_entity.type
_entity.pdbx_description
1 polymer ?
#
loop_
_entity_poly.entity_id
_entity_poly.type
_entity_poly.pdbx_seq_one_letter_code
_entity_poly.pdbx_strand_id
1 'polypeptide(L)'
;MKKVVVIGCGAYMDTGYGCPGEWRCLKAAALGEGKFDEPSSVVAFVKCECPGRTIVPNTGMALRLSEIKPDVIHLSSCLVNAIPKCPYGSAEDFAKLLEEKFGVPVVLGTHEYH
;
A
#
# COMPACT_ATOMS: atom_id res chain seq x y z
N MET A 1 3.84 -4.41 -17.48
CA MET A 1 4.14 -3.55 -16.32
C MET A 1 2.85 -2.98 -15.78
N LYS A 2 2.31 -3.66 -14.78
CA LYS A 2 1.12 -3.21 -14.03
C LYS A 2 1.38 -1.84 -13.39
N LYS A 3 0.35 -1.00 -13.34
CA LYS A 3 0.32 0.24 -12.58
C LYS A 3 -0.24 -0.07 -11.20
N VAL A 4 0.56 0.13 -10.16
CA VAL A 4 0.20 -0.28 -8.81
C VAL A 4 0.19 0.91 -7.86
N VAL A 5 -0.71 0.89 -6.89
CA VAL A 5 -0.66 1.80 -5.74
C VAL A 5 -0.18 1.02 -4.53
N VAL A 6 0.71 1.61 -3.75
CA VAL A 6 1.12 1.06 -2.45
C VAL A 6 0.57 1.94 -1.34
N ILE A 7 -0.04 1.34 -0.32
CA ILE A 7 -0.56 2.05 0.85
C ILE A 7 0.22 1.61 2.09
N GLY A 8 0.86 2.57 2.74
CA GLY A 8 1.68 2.36 3.93
C GLY A 8 1.02 2.82 5.22
N CYS A 9 1.33 2.19 6.35
CA CYS A 9 0.91 2.70 7.66
C CYS A 9 1.84 3.84 8.07
N GLY A 10 1.33 5.08 8.17
CA GLY A 10 2.14 6.24 8.50
C GLY A 10 2.89 6.11 9.83
N ALA A 11 2.25 5.55 10.86
CA ALA A 11 2.90 5.34 12.16
C ALA A 11 4.15 4.43 12.07
N TYR A 12 4.13 3.42 11.19
CA TYR A 12 5.28 2.52 10.97
C TYR A 12 6.28 3.08 9.97
N MET A 13 5.83 3.83 8.97
CA MET A 13 6.72 4.51 8.02
C MET A 13 7.55 5.58 8.74
N ASP A 14 6.90 6.40 9.58
CA ASP A 14 7.54 7.50 10.29
C ASP A 14 8.55 7.00 11.36
N THR A 15 8.46 5.72 11.75
CA THR A 15 9.38 5.07 12.70
C THR A 15 10.28 4.01 12.04
N GLY A 16 10.25 3.89 10.71
CA GLY A 16 10.82 2.79 9.94
C GLY A 16 12.34 2.75 9.92
N TYR A 17 12.97 2.29 11.02
CA TYR A 17 14.39 1.94 11.03
C TYR A 17 14.63 0.72 10.13
N GLY A 18 15.38 0.90 9.04
CA GLY A 18 15.69 -0.15 8.07
C GLY A 18 14.91 -0.09 6.74
N CYS A 19 13.94 0.82 6.61
CA CYS A 19 13.19 1.03 5.36
C CYS A 19 13.19 2.51 4.90
N PRO A 20 14.34 3.22 4.83
CA PRO A 20 14.38 4.62 4.42
C PRO A 20 13.86 4.81 2.99
N GLY A 21 12.96 5.77 2.79
CA GLY A 21 12.36 6.03 1.48
C GLY A 21 11.57 4.82 0.94
N GLU A 22 11.13 3.94 1.85
CA GLU A 22 10.24 2.82 1.54
C GLU A 22 10.85 1.90 0.46
N TRP A 23 12.20 1.87 0.43
CA TRP A 23 13.00 1.26 -0.63
C TRP A 23 12.64 -0.21 -0.85
N ARG A 24 12.20 -0.91 0.19
CA ARG A 24 11.83 -2.32 0.11
C ARG A 24 10.59 -2.54 -0.74
N CYS A 25 9.57 -1.69 -0.57
CA CYS A 25 8.37 -1.71 -1.39
C CYS A 25 8.70 -1.35 -2.83
N LEU A 26 9.52 -0.30 -3.02
CA LEU A 26 9.89 0.20 -4.35
C LEU A 26 10.78 -0.80 -5.12
N LYS A 27 11.76 -1.42 -4.45
CA LYS A 27 12.61 -2.47 -5.00
C LYS A 27 11.77 -3.68 -5.42
N ALA A 28 10.89 -4.16 -4.52
CA ALA A 28 10.05 -5.32 -4.81
C ALA A 28 9.15 -5.06 -6.03
N ALA A 29 8.57 -3.87 -6.14
CA ALA A 29 7.79 -3.49 -7.32
C ALA A 29 8.65 -3.41 -8.59
N ALA A 30 9.84 -2.80 -8.52
CA ALA A 30 10.73 -2.63 -9.67
C ALA A 30 11.26 -3.96 -10.22
N LEU A 31 11.52 -4.93 -9.34
CA LEU A 31 12.05 -6.24 -9.72
C LEU A 31 10.96 -7.31 -9.94
N GLY A 32 9.71 -7.04 -9.55
CA GLY A 32 8.64 -8.03 -9.57
C GLY A 32 8.88 -9.16 -8.56
N GLU A 33 9.30 -8.80 -7.35
CA GLU A 33 9.60 -9.74 -6.27
C GLU A 33 8.53 -9.69 -5.16
N GLY A 34 8.53 -10.68 -4.28
CA GLY A 34 7.67 -10.69 -3.10
C GLY A 34 6.20 -10.86 -3.45
N LYS A 35 5.38 -9.83 -3.22
CA LYS A 35 3.95 -9.86 -3.55
C LYS A 35 3.63 -9.25 -4.91
N PHE A 36 4.63 -8.87 -5.70
CA PHE A 36 4.47 -8.43 -7.08
C PHE A 36 4.74 -9.61 -8.03
N ASP A 37 3.81 -9.90 -8.96
CA ASP A 37 3.98 -11.02 -9.91
C ASP A 37 4.93 -10.68 -11.08
N GLU A 38 5.10 -9.39 -11.37
CA GLU A 38 5.91 -8.85 -12.46
C GLU A 38 6.47 -7.48 -12.08
N PRO A 39 7.56 -7.02 -12.72
CA PRO A 39 7.99 -5.62 -12.62
C PRO A 39 6.83 -4.67 -12.86
N SER A 40 6.60 -3.79 -11.88
CA SER A 40 5.40 -2.97 -11.75
C SER A 40 5.78 -1.51 -11.49
N SER A 41 5.00 -0.60 -12.06
CA SER A 41 5.17 0.84 -11.88
C SER A 41 4.34 1.32 -10.70
N VAL A 42 4.99 1.80 -9.64
CA VAL A 42 4.31 2.41 -8.49
C VAL A 42 3.87 3.81 -8.88
N VAL A 43 2.59 3.97 -9.21
CA VAL A 43 2.01 5.24 -9.69
C VAL A 43 1.54 6.16 -8.57
N ALA A 44 1.32 5.60 -7.38
CA ALA A 44 1.13 6.36 -6.16
C ALA A 44 1.59 5.56 -4.93
N PHE A 45 2.15 6.26 -3.95
CA PHE A 45 2.41 5.72 -2.62
C PHE A 45 1.63 6.56 -1.60
N VAL A 46 0.59 5.98 -1.01
CA VAL A 46 -0.30 6.68 -0.07
C VAL A 46 0.10 6.33 1.36
N LYS A 47 0.40 7.36 2.15
CA LYS A 47 0.61 7.20 3.59
C LYS A 47 -0.73 7.28 4.32
N CYS A 48 -1.10 6.23 5.04
CA CYS A 48 -2.23 6.22 5.96
C CYS A 48 -1.91 7.11 7.16
N GLU A 49 -2.91 7.87 7.63
CA GLU A 49 -2.84 8.68 8.83
C GLU A 49 -3.85 8.17 9.86
N CYS A 50 -3.44 8.07 11.13
CA CYS A 50 -4.32 7.66 12.22
C CYS A 50 -5.48 8.67 12.36
N PRO A 51 -6.75 8.23 12.44
CA PRO A 51 -7.20 6.88 12.79
C PRO A 51 -7.60 5.99 11.58
N GLY A 52 -6.85 6.02 10.48
CA GLY A 52 -7.07 5.16 9.30
C GLY A 52 -8.06 5.71 8.28
N ARG A 53 -8.72 6.82 8.59
CA ARG A 53 -9.77 7.42 7.74
C ARG A 53 -9.26 7.96 6.41
N THR A 54 -7.95 8.16 6.26
CA THR A 54 -7.36 8.74 5.06
C THR A 54 -7.09 7.71 3.96
N ILE A 55 -7.07 6.41 4.26
CA ILE A 55 -6.74 5.33 3.30
C ILE A 55 -7.58 5.45 2.02
N VAL A 56 -8.90 5.47 2.15
CA VAL A 56 -9.80 5.54 1.00
C VAL A 56 -9.80 6.93 0.32
N PRO A 57 -10.04 8.05 1.02
CA PRO A 57 -10.12 9.36 0.36
C PRO A 57 -8.80 9.81 -0.26
N ASN A 58 -7.65 9.58 0.38
CA ASN A 58 -6.36 9.98 -0.19
C ASN A 58 -5.98 9.10 -1.39
N THR A 59 -6.28 7.80 -1.34
CA THR A 59 -6.14 6.94 -2.52
C THR A 59 -7.02 7.47 -3.65
N GLY A 60 -8.30 7.75 -3.39
CA GLY A 60 -9.21 8.27 -4.40
C GLY A 60 -8.75 9.61 -5.01
N MET A 61 -8.21 10.52 -4.19
CA MET A 61 -7.64 11.78 -4.66
C MET A 61 -6.36 11.56 -5.47
N ALA A 62 -5.47 10.65 -5.07
CA ALA A 62 -4.28 10.31 -5.84
C ALA A 62 -4.66 9.75 -7.22
N LEU A 63 -5.63 8.83 -7.30
CA LEU A 63 -6.11 8.29 -8.57
C LEU A 63 -6.77 9.37 -9.44
N ARG A 64 -7.56 10.26 -8.84
CA ARG A 64 -8.24 11.35 -9.55
C ARG A 64 -7.25 12.37 -10.12
N LEU A 65 -6.30 12.85 -9.32
CA LEU A 65 -5.38 13.93 -9.73
C LEU A 65 -4.27 13.43 -10.65
N SER A 66 -3.87 12.16 -10.54
CA SER A 66 -2.91 11.55 -11.46
C SER A 66 -3.55 11.13 -12.79
N GLU A 67 -4.88 11.06 -12.85
CA GLU A 67 -5.65 10.50 -13.98
C GLU A 67 -5.24 9.06 -14.33
N ILE A 68 -4.70 8.32 -13.36
CA ILE A 68 -4.27 6.94 -13.52
C ILE A 68 -5.17 6.02 -12.69
N LYS A 69 -5.86 5.10 -13.37
CA LYS A 69 -6.48 3.95 -12.73
C LYS A 69 -5.43 2.84 -12.53
N PRO A 70 -5.24 2.31 -11.31
CA PRO A 70 -4.30 1.22 -11.07
C PRO A 70 -4.92 -0.13 -11.46
N ASP A 71 -4.05 -1.10 -11.73
CA ASP A 71 -4.44 -2.49 -11.97
C ASP A 71 -4.64 -3.26 -10.66
N VAL A 72 -3.86 -2.91 -9.62
CA VAL A 72 -3.89 -3.51 -8.29
C VAL A 72 -3.44 -2.51 -7.22
N ILE A 73 -3.99 -2.64 -6.02
CA ILE A 73 -3.55 -1.89 -4.84
C ILE A 73 -2.83 -2.86 -3.89
N HIS A 74 -1.67 -2.49 -3.38
CA HIS A 74 -0.95 -3.23 -2.36
C HIS A 74 -1.07 -2.51 -1.01
N LEU A 75 -1.48 -3.24 0.02
CA LEU A 75 -1.23 -2.80 1.39
C LEU A 75 0.20 -3.20 1.77
N SER A 76 1.04 -2.25 2.14
CA SER A 76 2.46 -2.49 2.45
C SER A 76 2.65 -3.57 3.53
N SER A 77 3.79 -4.27 3.48
CA SER A 77 4.12 -5.27 4.50
C SER A 77 4.20 -4.69 5.92
N CYS A 78 4.56 -3.41 6.11
CA CYS A 78 4.56 -2.78 7.43
C CYS A 78 3.15 -2.47 7.95
N LEU A 79 2.17 -2.24 7.07
CA LEU A 79 0.77 -2.11 7.45
C LEU A 79 0.18 -3.49 7.81
N VAL A 80 0.43 -4.49 6.96
CA VAL A 80 -0.13 -5.84 7.14
C VAL A 80 0.44 -6.54 8.38
N ASN A 81 1.75 -6.43 8.59
CA ASN A 81 2.46 -7.13 9.67
C ASN A 81 2.70 -6.24 10.91
N ALA A 82 1.93 -5.16 11.06
CA ALA A 82 2.07 -4.20 12.16
C ALA A 82 1.99 -4.87 13.55
N ILE A 83 3.03 -4.67 14.36
CA ILE A 83 3.07 -5.06 15.78
C ILE A 83 3.60 -3.87 16.60
N PRO A 84 2.77 -3.20 17.42
CA PRO A 84 1.37 -3.51 17.72
C PRO A 84 0.38 -3.35 16.54
N LYS A 85 -0.67 -4.19 16.52
CA LYS A 85 -1.73 -4.13 15.49
C LYS A 85 -2.45 -2.78 15.51
N CYS A 86 -2.99 -2.38 14.35
CA CYS A 86 -3.79 -1.17 14.23
C CYS A 86 -5.05 -1.27 15.13
N PRO A 87 -5.33 -0.27 15.99
CA PRO A 87 -6.51 -0.29 16.85
C PRO A 87 -7.81 0.10 16.12
N TYR A 88 -7.73 0.53 14.85
CA TYR A 88 -8.87 1.06 14.09
C TYR A 88 -9.40 0.12 13.00
N GLY A 89 -8.73 -1.01 12.75
CA GLY A 89 -9.14 -1.98 11.73
C GLY A 89 -8.02 -2.94 11.34
N SER A 90 -8.39 -4.06 10.72
CA SER A 90 -7.45 -5.01 10.15
C SER A 90 -7.04 -4.65 8.72
N ALA A 91 -5.96 -5.23 8.21
CA ALA A 91 -5.57 -5.04 6.82
C ALA A 91 -6.63 -5.58 5.85
N GLU A 92 -7.31 -6.66 6.24
CA GLU A 92 -8.42 -7.26 5.51
C GLU A 92 -9.64 -6.32 5.43
N ASP A 93 -9.95 -5.60 6.52
CA ASP A 93 -11.03 -4.62 6.53
C ASP A 93 -10.71 -3.45 5.58
N PHE A 94 -9.47 -2.96 5.61
CA PHE A 94 -9.04 -1.89 4.69
C PHE A 94 -9.04 -2.36 3.24
N ALA A 95 -8.63 -3.60 2.97
CA ALA A 95 -8.66 -4.18 1.64
C ALA A 95 -10.09 -4.21 1.08
N LYS A 96 -11.06 -4.71 1.85
CA LYS A 96 -12.48 -4.72 1.44
C LYS A 96 -12.99 -3.33 1.08
N LEU A 97 -12.73 -2.34 1.93
CA LEU A 97 -13.15 -0.94 1.68
C LEU A 97 -12.57 -0.37 0.37
N LEU A 98 -11.32 -0.71 0.07
CA LEU A 98 -10.63 -0.28 -1.15
C LEU A 98 -11.16 -1.00 -2.39
N GLU A 99 -11.38 -2.32 -2.30
CA GLU A 99 -11.95 -3.13 -3.38
C GLU A 99 -13.37 -2.65 -3.73
N GLU A 100 -14.22 -2.48 -2.71
CA GLU A 100 -15.59 -1.96 -2.88
C GLU A 100 -15.62 -0.56 -3.48
N LYS A 101 -14.68 0.31 -3.08
CA LYS A 101 -14.65 1.70 -3.55
C LYS A 101 -14.10 1.84 -4.97
N PHE A 102 -13.05 1.11 -5.30
CA PHE A 102 -12.27 1.33 -6.53
C PHE A 102 -12.46 0.25 -7.59
N GLY A 103 -13.04 -0.89 -7.24
CA GLY A 103 -13.28 -1.99 -8.18
C GLY A 103 -11.98 -2.56 -8.77
N VAL A 104 -10.91 -2.57 -7.98
CA VAL A 104 -9.60 -3.14 -8.32
C VAL A 104 -9.17 -4.07 -7.20
N PRO A 105 -8.46 -5.17 -7.49
CA PRO A 105 -8.02 -6.12 -6.47
C PRO A 105 -7.06 -5.47 -5.48
N VAL A 106 -7.11 -5.92 -4.22
CA VAL A 106 -6.15 -5.52 -3.18
C VAL A 106 -5.32 -6.72 -2.75
N VAL A 107 -4.00 -6.55 -2.78
CA VAL A 107 -3.04 -7.56 -2.32
C VAL A 107 -2.46 -7.15 -0.97
N LEU A 108 -2.42 -8.09 -0.03
CA LEU A 108 -1.83 -7.90 1.28
C LEU A 108 -0.32 -8.15 1.23
N GLY A 109 0.46 -7.11 1.46
CA GLY A 109 1.90 -7.12 1.50
C GLY A 109 2.55 -6.60 0.21
N THR A 110 3.85 -6.34 0.30
CA THR A 110 4.70 -5.91 -0.81
C THR A 110 5.94 -6.79 -0.93
N HIS A 111 6.63 -7.03 0.19
CA HIS A 111 7.84 -7.84 0.25
C HIS A 111 7.86 -8.76 1.49
N GLU A 112 8.70 -9.78 1.46
CA GLU A 112 8.80 -10.80 2.52
C GLU A 112 10.01 -10.62 3.45
N TYR A 113 10.96 -9.73 3.12
CA TYR A 113 12.16 -9.49 3.93
C TYR A 113 11.96 -8.41 5.00
N HIS A 114 12.66 -8.57 6.12
CA HIS A 114 12.61 -7.72 7.33
C HIS A 114 13.53 -6.52 7.30
#